data_AF-A0AAU5F9Z3-F1
#
_entry.id   AF-A0AAU5F9Z3-F1
#
_cell.length_a   1.000
_cell.length_b   1.000
_cell.length_c   1.000
_cell.angle_alpha   90.00
_cell.angle_beta   90.00
_cell.angle_gamma   90.00
#
_symmetry.space_group_name_H-M   'P 1'
#
loop_
_entity.id
_entity.type
_entity.pdbx_description
1 polymer ?
#
loop_
_entity_poly.entity_id
_entity_poly.type
_entity_poly.pdbx_seq_one_letter_code
_entity_poly.pdbx_strand_id
1 'polypeptide(L)'
;MDSRTAQPRTCAPRTPTAAAFFDVEGTLLAVPELPEPHHGGPGPPLGRLWHAPVLAALHDHAARGHLVVLVTPSSAAAVAPVARELGADAVLCARPRAPMTGQGKGYAARALLREHALLAADCYAYADEAADLPLLAEVGNPVVVGDDPVLLRHARRGNWARLPAPVPREM
;
A
#
# COMPACT_ATOMS: atom_id res chain seq x y z
N MET A 1 -32.12 -7.67 -34.63
CA MET A 1 -30.87 -6.92 -34.40
C MET A 1 -30.90 -6.52 -32.93
N ASP A 2 -30.45 -7.41 -32.05
CA ASP A 2 -30.57 -7.22 -30.60
C ASP A 2 -29.33 -6.49 -30.08
N SER A 3 -29.45 -5.17 -29.98
CA SER A 3 -28.51 -4.32 -29.27
C SER A 3 -28.65 -4.58 -27.77
N ARG A 4 -27.88 -5.55 -27.26
CA ARG A 4 -27.67 -5.71 -25.82
C ARG A 4 -26.74 -4.61 -25.32
N THR A 5 -27.34 -3.55 -24.80
CA THR A 5 -26.67 -2.55 -23.96
C THR A 5 -26.11 -3.26 -22.73
N ALA A 6 -24.77 -3.37 -22.64
CA ALA A 6 -24.12 -3.84 -21.43
C ALA A 6 -24.34 -2.81 -20.32
N GLN A 7 -25.20 -3.12 -19.36
CA GLN A 7 -25.35 -2.31 -18.15
C GLN A 7 -24.05 -2.34 -17.33
N PRO A 8 -23.59 -1.18 -16.81
CA PRO A 8 -22.47 -1.16 -15.87
C PRO A 8 -22.85 -2.00 -14.65
N ARG A 9 -21.99 -2.95 -14.29
CA ARG A 9 -22.16 -3.77 -13.09
C ARG A 9 -22.04 -2.86 -11.87
N THR A 10 -23.17 -2.42 -11.32
CA THR A 10 -23.21 -1.84 -9.98
C THR A 10 -22.99 -2.98 -9.00
N CYS A 11 -21.74 -3.19 -8.60
CA CYS A 11 -21.46 -4.05 -7.46
C CYS A 11 -22.10 -3.40 -6.23
N ALA A 12 -23.01 -4.09 -5.55
CA ALA A 12 -23.51 -3.67 -4.25
C ALA A 12 -22.31 -3.36 -3.33
N PRO A 13 -22.42 -2.40 -2.40
CA PRO A 13 -21.35 -2.11 -1.46
C PRO A 13 -21.02 -3.40 -0.69
N ARG A 14 -19.84 -3.96 -0.95
CA ARG A 14 -19.32 -5.11 -0.21
C ARG A 14 -18.67 -4.57 1.06
N THR A 15 -19.09 -5.06 2.21
CA THR A 15 -18.37 -4.80 3.46
C THR A 15 -17.04 -5.54 3.39
N PRO A 16 -15.90 -4.83 3.44
CA PRO A 16 -14.60 -5.48 3.41
C PRO A 16 -14.41 -6.34 4.67
N THR A 17 -13.78 -7.50 4.51
CA THR A 17 -13.47 -8.41 5.63
C THR A 17 -12.08 -8.17 6.22
N ALA A 18 -11.22 -7.44 5.52
CA ALA A 18 -9.86 -7.11 5.92
C ALA A 18 -9.33 -5.88 5.17
N ALA A 19 -8.19 -5.35 5.61
CA ALA A 19 -7.41 -4.34 4.91
C ALA A 19 -5.99 -4.81 4.64
N ALA A 20 -5.41 -4.35 3.54
CA ALA A 20 -4.01 -4.52 3.19
C ALA A 20 -3.37 -3.14 2.96
N PHE A 21 -2.42 -2.80 3.84
CA PHE A 21 -1.68 -1.54 3.80
C PHE A 21 -0.39 -1.73 3.02
N PHE A 22 -0.14 -0.86 2.04
CA PHE A 22 1.06 -0.88 1.23
C PHE A 22 1.79 0.44 1.42
N ASP A 23 2.97 0.38 2.03
CA ASP A 23 3.93 1.46 1.87
C ASP A 23 4.27 1.64 0.38
N VAL A 24 4.45 2.89 -0.06
CA VAL A 24 4.52 3.21 -1.49
C VAL A 24 5.97 3.25 -1.97
N GLU A 25 6.78 4.11 -1.38
CA GLU A 25 8.18 4.30 -1.71
C GLU A 25 9.04 3.11 -1.26
N GLY A 26 9.95 2.59 -2.08
CA GLY A 26 10.81 1.43 -1.76
C GLY A 26 10.09 0.08 -1.70
N THR A 27 8.80 0.09 -1.35
CA THR A 27 7.95 -1.10 -1.20
C THR A 27 7.14 -1.41 -2.46
N LEU A 28 6.07 -0.65 -2.75
CA LEU A 28 5.18 -0.89 -3.89
C LEU A 28 5.81 -0.38 -5.20
N LEU A 29 6.51 0.74 -5.13
CA LEU A 29 7.36 1.26 -6.19
C LEU A 29 8.81 1.00 -5.85
N ALA A 30 9.55 0.46 -6.82
CA ALA A 30 10.99 0.25 -6.75
C ALA A 30 11.79 1.57 -6.94
N VAL A 31 11.35 2.64 -6.28
CA VAL A 31 12.02 3.95 -6.22
C VAL A 31 11.98 4.47 -4.78
N PRO A 32 13.04 5.16 -4.31
CA PRO A 32 13.11 5.62 -2.93
C PRO A 32 12.15 6.77 -2.61
N GLU A 33 11.73 7.53 -3.63
CA GLU A 33 10.82 8.68 -3.48
C GLU A 33 9.88 8.78 -4.68
N LEU A 34 8.65 9.24 -4.43
CA LEU A 34 7.70 9.54 -5.50
C LEU A 34 8.16 10.77 -6.29
N PRO A 35 8.19 10.70 -7.63
CA PRO A 35 8.46 11.87 -8.44
C PRO A 35 7.28 12.86 -8.31
N GLU A 36 7.55 14.03 -7.76
CA GLU A 36 6.56 15.09 -7.65
C GLU A 36 6.07 15.50 -9.06
N PRO A 37 4.75 15.66 -9.26
CA PRO A 37 4.23 16.14 -10.52
C PRO A 37 4.78 17.56 -10.78
N HIS A 38 5.37 17.75 -11.96
CA HIS A 38 5.66 19.07 -12.48
C HIS A 38 4.34 19.84 -12.63
N HIS A 39 4.32 21.13 -12.26
CA HIS A 39 3.11 21.95 -12.17
C HIS A 39 2.16 21.72 -13.36
N GLY A 40 1.04 21.02 -13.10
CA GLY A 40 -0.06 20.81 -14.05
C GLY A 40 0.10 19.67 -15.07
N GLY A 41 1.16 18.86 -15.02
CA GLY A 41 1.37 17.74 -15.94
C GLY A 41 1.03 16.36 -15.34
N PRO A 42 0.69 15.34 -16.17
CA PRO A 42 0.66 13.96 -15.70
C PRO A 42 2.08 13.54 -15.27
N GLY A 43 2.21 12.92 -14.09
CA GLY A 43 3.48 12.38 -13.60
C GLY A 43 4.11 11.35 -14.56
N PRO A 44 5.37 10.97 -14.34
CA PRO A 44 6.05 10.01 -15.20
C PRO A 44 5.31 8.66 -15.24
N PRO A 45 5.41 7.91 -16.36
CA PRO A 45 4.75 6.61 -16.46
C PRO A 45 5.29 5.64 -15.40
N LEU A 46 4.39 5.20 -14.49
CA LEU A 46 4.72 4.32 -13.37
C LEU A 46 5.03 2.89 -13.78
N GLY A 47 4.64 2.49 -15.00
CA GLY A 47 4.59 1.09 -15.43
C GLY A 47 5.87 0.29 -15.24
N ARG A 48 7.06 0.90 -15.43
CA ARG A 48 8.31 0.19 -15.17
C ARG A 48 8.66 0.14 -13.69
N LEU A 49 8.20 1.07 -12.85
CA LEU A 49 8.63 1.27 -11.46
C LEU A 49 8.01 0.29 -10.47
N TRP A 50 7.01 -0.50 -10.86
CA TRP A 50 6.34 -1.44 -9.96
C TRP A 50 7.27 -2.52 -9.39
N HIS A 51 7.17 -2.77 -8.09
CA HIS A 51 7.72 -3.96 -7.47
C HIS A 51 6.78 -5.15 -7.72
N ALA A 52 7.12 -6.00 -8.70
CA ALA A 52 6.20 -7.05 -9.19
C ALA A 52 5.64 -7.98 -8.09
N PRO A 53 6.44 -8.53 -7.16
CA PRO A 53 5.91 -9.28 -6.01
C PRO A 53 4.87 -8.53 -5.15
N VAL A 54 5.13 -7.26 -4.82
CA VAL A 54 4.21 -6.45 -4.01
C VAL A 54 2.95 -6.10 -4.79
N LEU A 55 3.08 -5.77 -6.07
CA LEU A 55 1.95 -5.52 -6.96
C LEU A 55 1.05 -6.76 -7.11
N ALA A 56 1.64 -7.96 -7.19
CA ALA A 56 0.89 -9.21 -7.22
C ALA A 56 0.10 -9.43 -5.91
N ALA A 57 0.70 -9.15 -4.75
CA ALA A 57 0.02 -9.22 -3.47
C ALA A 57 -1.14 -8.22 -3.36
N LEU A 58 -0.97 -7.01 -3.89
CA LEU A 58 -2.04 -6.00 -3.97
C LEU A 58 -3.23 -6.51 -4.80
N HIS A 59 -2.98 -7.07 -5.98
CA HIS A 59 -4.03 -7.61 -6.82
C HIS A 59 -4.75 -8.81 -6.18
N ASP A 60 -4.03 -9.68 -5.45
CA ASP A 60 -4.64 -10.78 -4.70
C ASP A 60 -5.60 -10.25 -3.61
N HIS A 61 -5.17 -9.25 -2.84
CA HIS A 61 -6.02 -8.61 -1.84
C HIS A 61 -7.27 -7.96 -2.46
N ALA A 62 -7.12 -7.25 -3.58
CA ALA A 62 -8.24 -6.67 -4.31
C ALA A 62 -9.23 -7.76 -4.80
N ALA A 63 -8.72 -8.87 -5.34
CA ALA A 63 -9.53 -10.00 -5.82
C ALA A 63 -10.32 -10.67 -4.67
N ARG A 64 -9.74 -10.70 -3.47
CA ARG A 64 -10.39 -11.19 -2.24
C ARG A 64 -11.39 -10.20 -1.64
N GLY A 65 -11.46 -8.97 -2.15
CA GLY A 65 -12.34 -7.92 -1.64
C GLY A 65 -11.87 -7.28 -0.33
N HIS A 66 -10.56 -7.33 -0.05
CA HIS A 66 -9.96 -6.56 1.03
C HIS A 66 -9.86 -5.08 0.61
N LEU A 67 -9.85 -4.17 1.58
CA LEU A 67 -9.47 -2.78 1.31
C LEU A 67 -8.00 -2.70 0.92
N VAL A 68 -7.72 -2.15 -0.24
CA VAL A 68 -6.35 -1.78 -0.66
C VAL A 68 -6.08 -0.36 -0.20
N VAL A 69 -5.13 -0.21 0.73
CA VAL A 69 -4.78 1.07 1.34
C VAL A 69 -3.34 1.41 1.01
N LEU A 70 -3.11 2.55 0.37
CA LEU A 70 -1.75 3.09 0.17
C LEU A 70 -1.34 3.94 1.37
N VAL A 71 -0.11 3.79 1.84
CA VAL A 71 0.46 4.54 2.97
C VAL A 71 1.74 5.21 2.50
N THR A 72 1.87 6.51 2.69
CA THR A 72 3.01 7.25 2.14
C THR A 72 3.30 8.54 2.90
N PRO A 73 4.58 8.91 3.11
CA PRO A 73 4.95 10.25 3.57
C PRO A 73 4.68 11.35 2.52
N SER A 74 4.45 10.99 1.27
CA SER A 74 4.19 11.93 0.19
C SER A 74 2.84 12.64 0.31
N SER A 75 2.68 13.71 -0.47
CA SER A 75 1.44 14.47 -0.52
C SER A 75 0.33 13.71 -1.26
N ALA A 76 -0.93 14.06 -0.99
CA ALA A 76 -2.09 13.53 -1.72
C ALA A 76 -1.98 13.77 -3.24
N ALA A 77 -1.40 14.89 -3.66
CA ALA A 77 -1.22 15.22 -5.07
C ALA A 77 -0.18 14.31 -5.75
N ALA A 78 0.92 14.01 -5.05
CA ALA A 78 1.98 13.15 -5.56
C ALA A 78 1.54 11.69 -5.74
N VAL A 79 0.79 11.15 -4.78
CA VAL A 79 0.33 9.74 -4.82
C VAL A 79 -0.95 9.52 -5.63
N ALA A 80 -1.69 10.58 -5.97
CA ALA A 80 -2.96 10.46 -6.69
C ALA A 80 -2.88 9.66 -8.01
N PRO A 81 -1.84 9.79 -8.87
CA PRO A 81 -1.70 8.97 -10.07
C PRO A 81 -1.55 7.48 -9.76
N VAL A 82 -0.75 7.14 -8.74
CA VAL A 82 -0.52 5.76 -8.26
C VAL A 82 -1.83 5.16 -7.76
N ALA A 83 -2.54 5.87 -6.89
CA ALA A 83 -3.81 5.43 -6.32
C ALA A 83 -4.87 5.18 -7.41
N ARG A 84 -4.94 6.06 -8.41
CA ARG A 84 -5.88 5.93 -9.54
C ARG A 84 -5.52 4.77 -10.46
N GLU A 85 -4.24 4.55 -10.74
CA GLU A 85 -3.78 3.44 -11.60
C GLU A 85 -4.11 2.08 -10.96
N LEU A 86 -3.94 1.97 -9.64
CA LEU A 86 -4.18 0.72 -8.90
C LEU A 86 -5.63 0.51 -8.44
N GLY A 87 -6.45 1.56 -8.50
CA GLY A 87 -7.80 1.52 -7.94
C GLY A 87 -7.79 1.33 -6.41
N ALA A 88 -6.87 1.99 -5.71
CA ALA A 88 -6.79 1.92 -4.25
C ALA A 88 -8.08 2.45 -3.60
N ASP A 89 -8.57 1.75 -2.57
CA ASP A 89 -9.79 2.13 -1.85
C ASP A 89 -9.56 3.31 -0.91
N ALA A 90 -8.34 3.43 -0.35
CA ALA A 90 -7.96 4.52 0.52
C ALA A 90 -6.47 4.89 0.38
N VAL A 91 -6.16 6.13 0.76
CA VAL A 91 -4.79 6.66 0.79
C VAL A 91 -4.55 7.37 2.11
N LEU A 92 -3.55 6.91 2.85
CA LEU A 92 -3.04 7.51 4.07
C LEU A 92 -1.75 8.26 3.72
N CYS A 93 -1.87 9.57 3.52
CA CYS A 93 -0.77 10.45 3.11
C CYS A 93 -0.47 11.52 4.15
N ALA A 94 0.68 12.19 4.03
CA ALA A 94 1.02 13.31 4.92
C ALA A 94 0.04 14.48 4.79
N ARG A 95 -0.17 15.19 5.91
CA ARG A 95 -0.96 16.44 5.98
C ARG A 95 -0.16 17.51 6.71
N PRO A 96 -0.45 18.81 6.48
CA PRO A 96 0.16 19.88 7.27
C PRO A 96 -0.04 19.62 8.77
N ARG A 97 1.05 19.57 9.54
CA ARG A 97 1.10 19.27 10.99
C ARG A 97 0.80 17.82 11.40
N ALA A 98 0.64 16.90 10.46
CA ALA A 98 0.51 15.46 10.72
C ALA A 98 1.46 14.68 9.78
N PRO A 99 2.72 14.46 10.18
CA PRO A 99 3.67 13.70 9.39
C PRO A 99 3.21 12.24 9.27
N MET A 100 3.30 11.68 8.06
CA MET A 100 2.97 10.27 7.78
C MET A 100 4.24 9.42 7.75
N THR A 101 4.95 9.41 8.88
CA THR A 101 6.19 8.63 9.08
C THR A 101 6.14 7.94 10.44
N GLY A 102 6.79 6.78 10.58
CA GLY A 102 6.90 6.08 11.85
C GLY A 102 5.55 5.87 12.54
N GLN A 103 5.44 6.39 13.77
CA GLN A 103 4.21 6.30 14.58
C GLN A 103 2.98 6.90 13.86
N GLY A 104 3.17 7.91 13.00
CA GLY A 104 2.08 8.49 12.21
C GLY A 104 1.42 7.47 11.28
N LYS A 105 2.21 6.61 10.63
CA LYS A 105 1.70 5.51 9.79
C LYS A 105 0.91 4.49 10.62
N GLY A 106 1.43 4.10 11.79
CA GLY A 106 0.74 3.19 12.73
C GLY A 106 -0.61 3.76 13.21
N TYR A 107 -0.63 5.01 13.67
CA TYR A 107 -1.87 5.66 14.11
C TYR A 107 -2.92 5.77 13.01
N ALA A 108 -2.49 6.08 11.78
CA ALA A 108 -3.38 6.16 10.63
C ALA A 108 -3.99 4.79 10.27
N ALA A 109 -3.16 3.73 10.23
CA ALA A 109 -3.64 2.37 9.99
C ALA A 109 -4.65 1.95 11.06
N ARG A 110 -4.31 2.14 12.34
CA ARG A 110 -5.19 1.82 13.47
C ARG A 110 -6.51 2.60 13.44
N ALA A 111 -6.49 3.85 12.99
CA ALA A 111 -7.70 4.66 12.84
C ALA A 111 -8.60 4.08 11.74
N LEU A 112 -8.05 3.72 10.59
CA LEU A 112 -8.79 3.11 9.48
C LEU A 112 -9.39 1.76 9.89
N LEU A 113 -8.64 0.90 10.59
CA LEU A 113 -9.17 -0.36 11.09
C LEU A 113 -10.38 -0.17 12.01
N ARG A 114 -10.35 0.83 12.90
CA ARG A 114 -11.49 1.16 13.77
C ARG A 114 -12.68 1.71 12.99
N GLU A 115 -12.44 2.59 12.03
CA GLU A 115 -13.49 3.18 11.19
C GLU A 115 -14.28 2.12 10.42
N HIS A 116 -13.59 1.11 9.90
CA HIS A 116 -14.20 0.01 9.15
C HIS A 116 -14.57 -1.21 10.01
N ALA A 117 -14.40 -1.14 11.33
CA ALA A 117 -14.63 -2.24 12.27
C ALA A 117 -13.90 -3.56 11.87
N LEU A 118 -12.67 -3.42 11.36
CA LEU A 118 -11.85 -4.55 10.91
C LEU A 118 -11.02 -5.12 12.05
N LEU A 119 -10.88 -6.44 12.06
CA LEU A 119 -9.99 -7.13 13.00
C LEU A 119 -8.55 -7.04 12.49
N ALA A 120 -7.66 -6.48 13.30
CA ALA A 120 -6.24 -6.37 12.97
C ALA A 120 -5.62 -7.73 12.61
N ALA A 121 -6.05 -8.82 13.26
CA ALA A 121 -5.60 -10.18 13.03
C ALA A 121 -5.78 -10.65 11.57
N ASP A 122 -6.78 -10.13 10.87
CA ASP A 122 -7.09 -10.49 9.48
C ASP A 122 -6.48 -9.50 8.47
N CYS A 123 -5.77 -8.47 8.95
CA CYS A 123 -5.22 -7.40 8.11
C CYS A 123 -3.72 -7.61 7.84
N TYR A 124 -3.23 -6.92 6.81
CA TYR A 124 -1.89 -7.10 6.24
C TYR A 124 -1.19 -5.75 6.09
N ALA A 125 0.13 -5.73 6.20
CA ALA A 125 0.93 -4.53 5.95
C ALA A 125 2.25 -4.93 5.28
N TYR A 126 2.64 -4.17 4.25
CA TYR A 126 3.84 -4.38 3.47
C TYR A 126 4.72 -3.13 3.59
N ALA A 127 5.97 -3.30 4.02
CA ALA A 127 6.95 -2.22 4.11
C ALA A 127 8.39 -2.75 4.00
N ASP A 128 9.32 -1.90 3.54
CA ASP A 128 10.72 -2.26 3.29
C ASP A 128 11.72 -1.68 4.28
N GLU A 129 11.34 -0.66 5.06
CA GLU A 129 12.24 -0.01 6.02
C GLU A 129 11.82 -0.10 7.50
N ALA A 130 12.81 -0.06 8.38
CA ALA A 130 12.59 -0.12 9.84
C ALA A 130 11.72 1.01 10.39
N ALA A 131 11.67 2.16 9.70
CA ALA A 131 10.81 3.27 10.09
C ALA A 131 9.33 2.87 10.11
N ASP A 132 8.95 1.86 9.34
CA ASP A 132 7.56 1.37 9.21
C ASP A 132 7.19 0.25 10.18
N LEU A 133 8.07 -0.10 11.12
CA LEU A 133 7.72 -1.01 12.21
C LEU A 133 6.40 -0.65 12.92
N PRO A 134 6.07 0.64 13.19
CA PRO A 134 4.79 0.99 13.78
C PRO A 134 3.59 0.69 12.88
N LEU A 135 3.73 0.74 11.55
CA LEU A 135 2.70 0.29 10.62
C LEU A 135 2.54 -1.24 10.67
N LEU A 136 3.65 -1.96 10.57
CA LEU A 136 3.68 -3.43 10.59
C LEU A 136 3.13 -4.00 11.90
N ALA A 137 3.33 -3.31 13.03
CA ALA A 137 2.86 -3.74 14.34
C ALA A 137 1.34 -3.63 14.56
N GLU A 138 0.61 -2.91 13.69
CA GLU A 138 -0.84 -2.69 13.84
C GLU A 138 -1.68 -3.81 13.21
N VAL A 139 -1.06 -4.78 12.54
CA VAL A 139 -1.73 -5.86 11.81
C VAL A 139 -1.28 -7.25 12.25
N GLY A 140 -2.10 -8.26 11.98
CA GLY A 140 -1.80 -9.66 12.27
C GLY A 140 -0.89 -10.32 11.25
N ASN A 141 -0.84 -9.80 10.02
CA ASN A 141 -0.08 -10.37 8.91
C ASN A 141 0.93 -9.36 8.33
N PRO A 142 1.95 -8.94 9.09
CA PRO A 142 3.02 -8.09 8.58
C PRO A 142 3.90 -8.83 7.58
N VAL A 143 4.30 -8.11 6.53
CA VAL A 143 5.14 -8.61 5.44
C VAL A 143 6.32 -7.65 5.26
N VAL A 144 7.52 -8.17 5.45
CA VAL A 144 8.77 -7.44 5.21
C VAL A 144 9.13 -7.55 3.73
N VAL A 145 9.37 -6.42 3.08
CA VAL A 145 9.86 -6.36 1.71
C VAL A 145 11.35 -6.05 1.74
N GLY A 146 12.16 -6.83 1.02
CA GLY A 146 13.61 -6.61 0.98
C GLY A 146 14.38 -7.10 2.21
N ASP A 147 15.48 -6.40 2.48
CA ASP A 147 16.58 -6.91 3.31
C ASP A 147 17.02 -5.97 4.43
N ASP A 148 16.17 -5.02 4.85
CA ASP A 148 16.46 -4.17 6.02
C ASP A 148 16.77 -5.04 7.25
N PRO A 149 17.96 -4.91 7.85
CA PRO A 149 18.43 -5.83 8.87
C PRO A 149 17.57 -5.79 10.15
N VAL A 150 16.95 -4.66 10.46
CA VAL A 150 16.05 -4.52 11.60
C VAL A 150 14.75 -5.26 11.31
N LEU A 151 14.12 -5.02 10.16
CA LEU A 151 12.92 -5.74 9.75
C LEU A 151 13.16 -7.25 9.65
N LEU A 152 14.29 -7.69 9.10
CA LEU A 152 14.66 -9.10 9.05
C LEU A 152 14.77 -9.73 10.45
N ARG A 153 15.23 -8.98 11.44
CA ARG A 153 15.27 -9.45 12.84
C ARG A 153 13.87 -9.58 13.42
N HIS A 154 12.97 -8.65 13.14
CA HIS A 154 11.57 -8.71 13.53
C HIS A 154 10.87 -9.89 12.86
N ALA A 155 11.05 -10.07 11.54
CA ALA A 155 10.46 -11.17 10.80
C ALA A 155 10.88 -12.55 11.33
N ARG A 156 12.16 -12.74 11.66
CA ARG A 156 12.64 -13.99 12.27
C ARG A 156 12.04 -14.26 13.65
N ARG A 157 11.81 -13.21 14.45
CA ARG A 157 11.27 -13.33 15.81
C ARG A 157 9.76 -13.53 15.84
N GLY A 158 9.05 -12.82 14.97
CA GLY A 158 7.60 -12.82 14.89
C GLY A 158 7.02 -13.77 13.84
N ASN A 159 7.86 -14.54 13.15
CA ASN A 159 7.47 -15.37 12.00
C ASN A 159 6.72 -14.58 10.91
N TRP A 160 7.19 -13.36 10.62
CA TRP A 160 6.58 -12.50 9.60
C TRP A 160 6.96 -12.98 8.20
N ALA A 161 6.03 -12.82 7.26
CA ALA A 161 6.27 -13.15 5.86
C ALA A 161 7.30 -12.20 5.26
N ARG A 162 7.92 -12.64 4.17
CA ARG A 162 8.95 -11.87 3.46
C ARG A 162 8.75 -11.91 1.95
N LEU A 163 9.00 -10.77 1.31
CA LEU A 163 9.15 -10.64 -0.13
C LEU A 163 10.58 -10.17 -0.44
N PRO A 164 11.14 -10.54 -1.62
CA PRO A 164 12.48 -10.11 -2.00
C PRO A 164 12.56 -8.59 -2.19
N ALA A 165 13.76 -8.02 -2.15
CA ALA A 165 13.97 -6.61 -2.49
C ALA A 165 13.67 -6.36 -3.98
N PRO A 166 13.37 -5.12 -4.38
CA PRO A 166 13.37 -4.76 -5.79
C PRO A 166 14.70 -5.12 -6.43
N VAL A 167 14.66 -5.76 -7.61
CA VAL A 167 15.88 -6.04 -8.38
C VAL A 167 16.50 -4.71 -8.82
N PRO A 168 17.79 -4.43 -8.52
CA PRO A 168 18.47 -3.26 -9.03
C PRO A 168 18.41 -3.28 -10.56
N ARG A 169 17.99 -2.17 -11.18
CA ARG A 169 18.01 -2.07 -12.63
C ARG A 169 19.44 -1.84 -13.07
N GLU A 170 19.94 -2.73 -13.93
CA GLU A 170 21.13 -2.44 -14.72
C GLU A 170 20.82 -1.20 -15.59
N MET A 171 21.71 -0.20 -15.53
CA MET A 171 21.60 1.06 -16.29
C MET A 171 21.83 0.85 -17.78
#